data_AF-A0AAN4WNF2-F1
#
_entry.id   AF-A0AAN4WNF2-F1
#
_cell.length_a   1.000
_cell.length_b   1.000
_cell.length_c   1.000
_cell.angle_alpha   90.00
_cell.angle_beta   90.00
_cell.angle_gamma   90.00
#
_symmetry.space_group_name_H-M   'P 1'
#
loop_
_entity.id
_entity.type
_entity.pdbx_description
1 polymer ?
#
loop_
_entity_poly.entity_id
_entity_poly.type
_entity_poly.pdbx_seq_one_letter_code
_entity_poly.pdbx_strand_id
1 'polypeptide(L)' 'MRVDIYRRAEADGKFSHLAVPEGRPIPQEAINVDWDTEARGQEMDENADHWDDYGIAQPAAQIEEKGYAITSVHELTD' A
#
# COMPACT_ATOMS: atom_id res chain seq x y z
N MET A 1 13.45 0.50 -1.82
CA MET A 1 12.90 1.27 -2.99
C MET A 1 12.01 2.41 -2.51
N ARG A 2 11.60 3.34 -3.38
CA ARG A 2 10.66 4.43 -3.04
C ARG A 2 9.26 4.16 -3.54
N VAL A 3 8.26 4.43 -2.70
CA VAL A 3 6.84 4.23 -3.00
C VAL A 3 6.00 5.43 -2.55
N ASP A 4 4.90 5.66 -3.26
CA ASP A 4 3.83 6.54 -2.84
C ASP A 4 2.79 5.70 -2.08
N ILE A 5 2.41 6.17 -0.89
CA ILE A 5 1.45 5.52 -0.01
C ILE A 5 0.12 6.25 -0.09
N TYR A 6 -0.92 5.46 -0.31
CA TYR A 6 -2.28 5.91 -0.34
C TYR A 6 -3.08 5.18 0.74
N ARG A 7 -3.98 5.89 1.42
CA ARG A 7 -4.86 5.31 2.45
C ARG A 7 -6.32 5.41 2.01
N ARG A 8 -7.14 4.48 2.45
CA ARG A 8 -8.61 4.62 2.36
C ARG A 8 -9.24 4.19 3.68
N ALA A 9 -10.30 4.87 4.05
CA ALA A 9 -11.14 4.45 5.16
C ALA A 9 -11.99 3.26 4.74
N GLU A 10 -11.91 2.18 5.50
CA GLU A 10 -12.79 1.02 5.39
C GLU A 10 -13.99 1.16 6.34
N ALA A 11 -14.94 0.25 6.23
CA ALA A 11 -15.95 0.06 7.26
C ALA A 11 -15.28 -0.29 8.61
N ASP A 12 -15.96 0.03 9.70
CA ASP A 12 -15.51 -0.24 11.08
C ASP A 12 -14.37 0.68 11.59
N GLY A 13 -14.11 1.79 10.90
CA GLY A 13 -13.10 2.77 11.33
C GLY A 13 -11.67 2.40 10.97
N LYS A 14 -11.48 1.30 10.24
CA LYS A 14 -10.15 0.81 9.87
C LYS A 14 -9.63 1.47 8.60
N PHE A 15 -8.34 1.33 8.34
CA PHE A 15 -7.70 1.82 7.12
C PHE A 15 -7.02 0.71 6.34
N SER A 16 -7.20 0.76 5.01
CA SER A 16 -6.33 0.05 4.07
C SER A 16 -5.33 1.02 3.48
N HIS A 17 -4.13 0.53 3.25
CA HIS A 17 -3.04 1.25 2.61
C HIS A 17 -2.66 0.57 1.29
N LEU A 18 -2.27 1.39 0.33
CA LEU A 18 -1.81 0.99 -0.99
C LEU A 18 -0.45 1.66 -1.22
N ALA A 19 0.58 0.85 -1.41
CA ALA A 19 1.91 1.29 -1.79
C ALA A 19 2.13 1.08 -3.28
N VAL A 20 2.42 2.16 -3.99
CA VAL A 20 2.69 2.15 -5.44
C VAL A 20 4.12 2.64 -5.66
N PRO A 21 4.94 2.03 -6.52
CA PRO A 21 6.28 2.53 -6.82
C PRO A 21 6.24 3.99 -7.26
N GLU A 22 7.18 4.80 -6.78
CA GLU A 22 7.19 6.24 -7.05
C GLU A 22 7.10 6.53 -8.56
N GLY A 23 6.16 7.40 -8.94
CA GLY A 23 5.94 7.79 -10.33
C GLY A 23 5.20 6.74 -11.19
N ARG A 24 4.76 5.62 -10.61
CA ARG A 24 3.80 4.70 -11.27
C ARG A 24 2.36 5.15 -10.99
N PRO A 25 1.43 4.96 -11.95
CA PRO A 25 0.01 5.18 -11.70
C PRO A 25 -0.57 4.10 -10.78
N ILE A 26 -1.64 4.45 -10.07
CA ILE A 26 -2.46 3.49 -9.32
C ILE A 26 -2.99 2.42 -10.30
N PRO A 27 -2.92 1.12 -9.95
CA PRO A 27 -3.38 0.03 -10.80
C PRO A 27 -4.90 0.15 -11.09
N GLN A 28 -5.31 -0.30 -12.28
CA GLN A 28 -6.71 -0.17 -12.73
C GLN A 28 -7.70 -0.91 -11.81
N GLU A 29 -7.28 -1.98 -11.14
CA GLU A 29 -8.11 -2.67 -10.15
C GLU A 29 -8.43 -1.81 -8.92
N ALA A 30 -7.53 -0.89 -8.55
CA ALA A 30 -7.67 -0.03 -7.38
C ALA A 30 -8.03 1.42 -7.75
N ILE A 31 -8.08 1.79 -9.03
CA ILE A 31 -8.37 3.17 -9.47
C ILE A 31 -9.82 3.60 -9.24
N ASN A 32 -10.75 2.64 -9.09
CA ASN A 32 -12.16 2.91 -8.80
C ASN A 32 -12.43 3.23 -7.33
N VAL A 33 -11.37 3.29 -6.53
CA VAL A 33 -11.43 3.54 -5.09
C VAL A 33 -10.90 4.95 -4.84
N ASP A 34 -11.62 5.71 -4.02
CA ASP A 34 -11.19 7.01 -3.54
C ASP A 34 -10.06 6.85 -2.50
N TRP A 35 -8.84 6.79 -3.02
CA TRP A 35 -7.61 6.78 -2.25
C TRP A 35 -7.19 8.19 -1.86
N ASP A 36 -6.89 8.40 -0.58
CA ASP A 36 -6.27 9.63 -0.08
C ASP A 36 -4.75 9.49 -0.09
N THR A 37 -4.02 10.55 -0.46
CA THR A 37 -2.55 10.50 -0.47
C THR A 37 -2.04 10.67 0.95
N GLU A 38 -1.48 9.59 1.51
CA GLU A 38 -0.93 9.62 2.86
C GLU A 38 0.54 10.06 2.88
N ALA A 39 1.37 9.48 2.01
CA ALA A 39 2.79 9.81 1.90
C ALA A 39 3.28 9.65 0.46
N ARG A 40 4.35 10.36 0.09
CA ARG A 40 4.98 10.26 -1.22
C ARG A 40 6.49 10.09 -1.12
N GLY A 41 7.06 9.28 -2.00
CA GLY A 41 8.50 8.98 -2.00
C GLY A 41 8.99 8.34 -0.70
N GLN A 42 8.13 7.57 -0.03
CA GLN A 42 8.42 6.86 1.20
C GLN A 42 9.44 5.75 0.93
N GLU A 43 10.46 5.66 1.77
CA GLU A 43 11.44 4.59 1.67
C GLU A 43 10.83 3.29 2.21
N MET A 44 10.78 2.29 1.34
CA MET A 44 10.33 0.93 1.63
C MET A 44 11.54 0.00 1.63
N ASP A 45 11.65 -0.81 2.67
CA ASP A 45 12.63 -1.88 2.72
C ASP A 45 12.23 -3.02 1.77
N GLU A 46 13.13 -3.37 0.85
CA GLU A 46 12.89 -4.40 -0.18
C GLU A 46 13.04 -5.83 0.36
N ASN A 47 13.63 -5.99 1.55
CA ASN A 47 13.82 -7.29 2.20
C ASN A 47 12.89 -7.46 3.41
N ALA A 48 12.03 -6.48 3.68
CA ALA A 48 11.04 -6.59 4.75
C ALA A 48 9.97 -7.63 4.39
N ASP A 49 9.81 -8.62 5.26
CA ASP A 49 8.69 -9.56 5.20
C ASP A 49 7.36 -8.90 5.59
N HIS A 50 7.39 -7.75 6.27
CA HIS A 50 6.19 -7.01 6.66
C HIS A 50 6.48 -5.53 6.89
N TRP A 51 5.50 -4.69 6.58
CA TRP A 51 5.52 -3.26 6.86
C TRP A 51 4.41 -2.90 7.84
N ASP A 52 4.75 -2.95 9.14
CA ASP A 52 3.80 -2.77 10.24
C ASP A 52 3.07 -1.42 10.20
N ASP A 53 3.75 -0.35 9.81
CA ASP A 53 3.18 1.02 9.73
C ASP A 53 1.92 1.08 8.85
N TYR A 54 1.86 0.22 7.82
CA TYR A 54 0.79 0.19 6.84
C TYR A 54 0.03 -1.14 6.80
N GLY A 55 0.41 -2.13 7.62
CA GLY A 55 -0.16 -3.48 7.62
C GLY A 55 0.06 -4.23 6.30
N ILE A 56 1.17 -4.00 5.62
CA ILE A 56 1.45 -4.60 4.30
C ILE A 56 2.44 -5.76 4.46
N ALA A 57 1.96 -6.99 4.27
CA ALA A 57 2.83 -8.17 4.22
C ALA A 57 3.63 -8.24 2.91
N GLN A 58 4.92 -8.54 3.02
CA GLN A 58 5.86 -8.76 1.90
C GLN A 58 5.71 -7.72 0.77
N PRO A 59 5.85 -6.41 1.09
CA PRO A 59 5.51 -5.34 0.16
C PRO A 59 6.32 -5.39 -1.14
N ALA A 60 7.60 -5.78 -1.07
CA ALA A 60 8.45 -5.94 -2.24
C ALA A 60 7.94 -7.06 -3.17
N ALA A 61 7.65 -8.24 -2.61
CA ALA A 61 7.14 -9.37 -3.38
C ALA A 61 5.80 -9.05 -4.06
N GLN A 62 4.90 -8.34 -3.37
CA GLN A 62 3.66 -7.86 -3.96
C GLN A 62 3.94 -6.89 -5.13
N ILE A 63 4.84 -5.91 -4.94
CA ILE A 63 5.19 -4.97 -6.00
C ILE A 63 5.83 -5.67 -7.20
N GLU A 64 6.67 -6.69 -6.99
CA GLU A 64 7.26 -7.46 -8.07
C GLU A 64 6.23 -8.30 -8.84
N GLU A 65 5.22 -8.86 -8.14
CA GLU A 65 4.21 -9.74 -8.75
C GLU A 65 3.14 -8.96 -9.52
N LYS A 66 2.58 -7.88 -8.94
CA LYS A 66 1.44 -7.14 -9.50
C LYS A 66 1.70 -5.65 -9.76
N GLY A 67 2.86 -5.13 -9.36
CA GLY A 67 3.24 -3.73 -9.58
C GLY A 67 2.85 -2.76 -8.46
N TYR A 68 2.26 -3.26 -7.36
CA TYR A 68 1.85 -2.49 -6.18
C TYR A 68 1.78 -3.41 -4.96
N ALA A 69 1.77 -2.85 -3.76
CA ALA A 69 1.46 -3.60 -2.53
C ALA A 69 0.24 -2.99 -1.84
N ILE A 70 -0.53 -3.80 -1.13
CA ILE A 70 -1.73 -3.35 -0.43
C ILE A 70 -1.85 -4.06 0.91
N THR A 71 -2.44 -3.39 1.89
CA THR A 71 -2.79 -3.98 3.19
C THR A 71 -3.60 -5.24 2.98
N SER A 72 -3.24 -6.29 3.70
CA SER A 72 -4.03 -7.52 3.71
C SER A 72 -5.39 -7.24 4.34
N VAL A 73 -6.47 -7.82 3.83
CA VAL A 73 -7.82 -7.68 4.44
C VAL A 73 -7.88 -8.17 5.90
N HIS A 74 -6.90 -8.96 6.34
CA HIS A 74 -6.77 -9.44 7.72
C HIS A 74 -5.87 -8.55 8.61
N GLU A 75 -5.23 -7.53 8.04
CA GLU A 75 -4.23 -6.67 8.70
C GLU A 75 -4.61 -5.19 8.59
N LEU A 76 -5.92 -4.93 8.49
CA LEU A 76 -6.46 -3.58 8.51
C LEU A 76 -6.02 -2.86 9.79
N THR A 77 -5.52 -1.65 9.61
CA THR A 77 -5.02 -0.77 10.68
C THR A 77 -6.16 0.02 11.34
N ASP A 78 -6.00 0.41 12.61
CA ASP A 78 -6.94 1.25 13.39
C ASP A 78 -6.70 2.74 13.13
#